data_AF-A0A7R9Q4G5-F1
#
_entry.id   AF-A0A7R9Q4G5-F1
#
_cell.length_a   1.000
_cell.length_b   1.000
_cell.length_c   1.000
_cell.angle_alpha   90.00
_cell.angle_beta   90.00
_cell.angle_gamma   90.00
#
_symmetry.space_group_name_H-M   'P 1'
#
loop_
_entity.id
_entity.type
_entity.pdbx_description
1 polymer ?
#
loop_
_entity_poly.entity_id
_entity_poly.type
_entity_poly.pdbx_seq_one_letter_code
_entity_poly.pdbx_strand_id
1 'polypeptide(L)'
;MKANKLTSFDATDETKNGKKGTYERVVDLKKQNPNLSVLLAVGGWSFGTERFKVMSSNRYNRQVFIFSAMDYLRQRNFDGLDLDWEFPKGSEDKKNFELREAFEAEAKEKKMPRLLLTAAVSAGVDTVKGGYDVPAVGAYVDFLNVMSYDFHGKWEPKTGHNAPLFSLSSETEWRKQLSVEFGVKLWEKMGAPKEKIVVGLATYGRSFTLTNPSDNGMNAATSGGGKAGEFSREAGFLAFYEICEMMKNGATYIWDDEQKVPYLVDGDQWVGFDDERSIKAKVKWLLDNDYAGAMVWTVDMDDFSGNCAGRKYPLIEIMGEELIGRPKGSSNIESIVQKATSNPLIKASVPKPETNVVHEKPDLTKSSSITSNALPTDLDGETNARIVCYYTNWSNKRPGIGKFEPEHLDPTLCTHIVFAFANLNSEFKISPSEESDETHGSTPGLYDRVLAIKSKNPNLKVLIAVGGWMMGPTPFKQLTENTYRQTLFIFNTIEFLRKKGFDGLDICWEFPRGTEDRDRYVSLIKVTHIYYSFNSV
;
A
#
# COMPACT_ATOMS: atom_id res chain seq x y z
N MET A 1 -9.88 -12.43 8.48
CA MET A 1 -10.29 -13.86 8.54
C MET A 1 -9.95 -14.44 9.90
N LYS A 2 -10.87 -15.16 10.56
CA LYS A 2 -10.67 -15.82 11.87
C LYS A 2 -11.46 -17.14 11.92
N ALA A 3 -10.85 -18.24 12.35
CA ALA A 3 -11.46 -19.58 12.34
C ALA A 3 -12.12 -19.92 10.98
N ASN A 4 -11.37 -19.69 9.90
CA ASN A 4 -11.79 -19.81 8.50
C ASN A 4 -12.96 -18.92 8.06
N LYS A 5 -13.50 -18.03 8.90
CA LYS A 5 -14.55 -17.09 8.50
C LYS A 5 -13.98 -15.75 8.03
N LEU A 6 -14.63 -15.11 7.07
CA LEU A 6 -14.35 -13.72 6.71
C LEU A 6 -14.69 -12.81 7.91
N THR A 7 -13.84 -11.82 8.14
CA THR A 7 -13.93 -10.85 9.24
C THR A 7 -13.21 -9.58 8.83
N SER A 8 -13.62 -8.45 9.41
CA SER A 8 -12.84 -7.20 9.50
C SER A 8 -11.34 -7.46 9.64
N PHE A 9 -10.57 -6.58 9.02
CA PHE A 9 -9.15 -6.41 9.33
C PHE A 9 -9.03 -5.65 10.66
N ASP A 10 -9.70 -4.50 10.76
CA ASP A 10 -9.81 -3.70 11.98
C ASP A 10 -11.30 -3.52 12.36
N ALA A 11 -11.58 -3.41 13.66
CA ALA A 11 -12.90 -3.04 14.18
C ALA A 11 -13.32 -1.61 13.79
N THR A 12 -12.38 -0.80 13.28
CA THR A 12 -12.65 0.43 12.54
C THR A 12 -13.46 0.23 11.27
N ASP A 13 -13.47 -0.97 10.69
CA ASP A 13 -14.12 -1.26 9.40
C ASP A 13 -15.62 -1.60 9.46
N GLU A 14 -16.25 -1.48 10.63
CA GLU A 14 -17.64 -1.89 10.85
C GLU A 14 -18.55 -0.72 11.29
N THR A 15 -19.78 -0.68 10.77
CA THR A 15 -20.87 0.21 11.21
C THR A 15 -21.27 -0.13 12.66
N LYS A 16 -21.02 0.76 13.64
CA LYS A 16 -21.25 0.46 15.06
C LYS A 16 -21.73 1.68 15.86
N ASN A 17 -22.91 1.55 16.47
CA ASN A 17 -23.53 2.55 17.34
C ASN A 17 -23.87 3.88 16.64
N GLY A 18 -24.33 3.81 15.37
CA GLY A 18 -24.67 4.99 14.57
C GLY A 18 -23.45 5.77 14.05
N LYS A 19 -22.30 5.70 14.74
CA LYS A 19 -21.01 6.01 14.11
C LYS A 19 -20.68 4.89 13.13
N LYS A 20 -20.39 5.32 11.92
CA LYS A 20 -20.09 4.47 10.79
C LYS A 20 -18.56 4.11 10.82
N GLY A 21 -18.09 2.98 10.26
CA GLY A 21 -16.67 2.52 10.22
C GLY A 21 -16.23 1.63 9.01
N THR A 22 -15.08 1.89 8.36
CA THR A 22 -14.63 1.62 6.95
C THR A 22 -15.59 1.15 5.87
N TYR A 23 -16.23 -0.02 5.93
CA TYR A 23 -16.73 -0.66 4.71
C TYR A 23 -17.85 0.09 3.92
N GLU A 24 -18.90 0.62 4.55
CA GLU A 24 -19.82 1.61 3.91
C GLU A 24 -18.99 2.74 3.20
N ARG A 25 -17.85 3.21 3.72
CA ARG A 25 -17.04 4.36 3.17
C ARG A 25 -16.10 4.09 2.04
N VAL A 26 -16.22 2.90 1.46
CA VAL A 26 -15.89 2.72 0.05
C VAL A 26 -17.17 2.42 -0.73
N VAL A 27 -18.04 1.55 -0.20
CA VAL A 27 -19.36 1.18 -0.78
C VAL A 27 -20.24 2.38 -1.14
N ASP A 28 -20.18 3.47 -0.40
CA ASP A 28 -21.00 4.67 -0.56
C ASP A 28 -20.33 5.75 -1.39
N LEU A 29 -19.16 5.48 -1.95
CA LEU A 29 -18.71 6.23 -3.12
C LEU A 29 -19.58 5.87 -4.34
N LYS A 30 -20.42 4.81 -4.25
CA LYS A 30 -21.62 4.65 -5.09
C LYS A 30 -22.58 5.85 -4.99
N LYS A 31 -22.52 6.68 -3.92
CA LYS A 31 -23.25 7.97 -3.79
C LYS A 31 -22.83 9.07 -4.76
N GLN A 32 -21.89 8.78 -5.66
CA GLN A 32 -21.34 9.74 -6.60
C GLN A 32 -21.20 9.16 -8.02
N ASN A 33 -21.49 7.87 -8.22
CA ASN A 33 -21.28 7.14 -9.48
C ASN A 33 -21.99 5.78 -9.43
N PRO A 34 -23.14 5.57 -10.11
CA PRO A 34 -24.05 3.97 -9.68
C PRO A 34 -23.32 2.66 -10.06
N ASN A 35 -22.14 2.76 -10.68
CA ASN A 35 -21.38 1.70 -11.35
C ASN A 35 -20.14 1.30 -10.54
N LEU A 36 -19.77 2.09 -9.53
CA LEU A 36 -18.60 1.80 -8.72
C LEU A 36 -18.81 0.46 -7.99
N SER A 37 -18.24 -0.60 -8.54
CA SER A 37 -18.19 -1.90 -7.87
C SER A 37 -17.15 -1.83 -6.77
N VAL A 38 -17.57 -2.09 -5.54
CA VAL A 38 -16.70 -2.09 -4.37
C VAL A 38 -16.57 -3.53 -3.90
N LEU A 39 -15.34 -4.04 -3.96
CA LEU A 39 -14.99 -5.39 -3.53
C LEU A 39 -14.21 -5.31 -2.22
N LEU A 40 -14.38 -6.32 -1.36
CA LEU A 40 -13.52 -6.49 -0.19
C LEU A 40 -12.34 -7.37 -0.55
N ALA A 41 -11.13 -6.81 -0.55
CA ALA A 41 -9.91 -7.61 -0.60
C ALA A 41 -9.72 -8.34 0.73
N VAL A 42 -9.34 -9.61 0.66
CA VAL A 42 -8.86 -10.39 1.80
C VAL A 42 -7.52 -11.00 1.44
N GLY A 43 -6.50 -10.73 2.25
CA GLY A 43 -5.13 -11.15 1.98
C GLY A 43 -4.11 -10.02 2.13
N GLY A 44 -3.14 -9.98 1.22
CA GLY A 44 -2.00 -9.07 1.21
C GLY A 44 -0.82 -9.57 2.05
N TRP A 45 0.36 -9.03 1.78
CA TRP A 45 1.65 -9.46 2.34
C TRP A 45 1.63 -9.70 3.85
N SER A 46 1.09 -8.74 4.61
CA SER A 46 0.97 -8.78 6.08
C SER A 46 -0.02 -9.84 6.61
N PHE A 47 -0.89 -10.40 5.76
CA PHE A 47 -1.80 -11.48 6.10
C PHE A 47 -1.13 -12.85 6.02
N GLY A 48 -0.18 -13.02 5.11
CA GLY A 48 0.63 -14.23 4.94
C GLY A 48 -0.13 -15.49 4.51
N THR A 49 0.63 -16.50 4.08
CA THR A 49 0.08 -17.72 3.45
C THR A 49 -0.70 -18.64 4.39
N GLU A 50 -0.33 -18.73 5.67
CA GLU A 50 -0.81 -19.80 6.56
C GLU A 50 -2.33 -19.76 6.79
N ARG A 51 -2.92 -18.56 6.85
CA ARG A 51 -4.38 -18.40 6.98
C ARG A 51 -5.13 -18.93 5.77
N PHE A 52 -4.59 -18.72 4.57
CA PHE A 52 -5.14 -19.29 3.34
C PHE A 52 -4.96 -20.80 3.30
N LYS A 53 -3.79 -21.33 3.68
CA LYS A 53 -3.53 -22.78 3.73
C LYS A 53 -4.49 -23.51 4.65
N VAL A 54 -4.71 -23.02 5.86
CA VAL A 54 -5.66 -23.64 6.80
C VAL A 54 -7.09 -23.58 6.23
N MET A 55 -7.48 -22.48 5.60
CA MET A 55 -8.80 -22.32 4.97
C MET A 55 -9.00 -23.23 3.74
N SER A 56 -8.01 -23.30 2.85
CA SER A 56 -8.07 -24.07 1.60
C SER A 56 -7.90 -25.57 1.80
N SER A 57 -7.18 -26.00 2.85
CA SER A 57 -6.74 -27.39 3.11
C SER A 57 -7.81 -28.49 2.94
N ASN A 58 -9.09 -28.20 3.17
CA ASN A 58 -10.16 -29.17 3.04
C ASN A 58 -11.51 -28.49 2.76
N ARG A 59 -12.45 -29.27 2.20
CA ARG A 59 -13.77 -28.78 1.78
C ARG A 59 -14.58 -28.15 2.91
N TYR A 60 -14.51 -28.67 4.14
CA TYR A 60 -15.26 -28.10 5.27
C TYR A 60 -14.77 -26.69 5.61
N ASN A 61 -13.44 -26.48 5.69
CA ASN A 61 -12.87 -25.17 5.95
C ASN A 61 -13.19 -24.16 4.83
N ARG A 62 -13.15 -24.59 3.56
CA ARG A 62 -13.56 -23.75 2.42
C ARG A 62 -15.02 -23.36 2.48
N GLN A 63 -15.93 -24.30 2.76
CA GLN A 63 -17.36 -24.02 2.87
C GLN A 63 -17.66 -23.07 4.05
N VAL A 64 -16.99 -23.24 5.19
CA VAL A 64 -17.07 -22.28 6.32
C VAL A 64 -16.64 -20.87 5.90
N PHE A 65 -15.60 -20.74 5.08
CA PHE A 65 -15.20 -19.46 4.49
C PHE A 65 -16.26 -18.92 3.54
N ILE A 66 -16.65 -19.69 2.52
CA ILE A 66 -17.60 -19.33 1.46
C ILE A 66 -18.91 -18.76 2.01
N PHE A 67 -19.59 -19.50 2.90
CA PHE A 67 -20.85 -19.03 3.49
C PHE A 67 -20.65 -17.76 4.32
N SER A 68 -19.58 -17.72 5.14
CA SER A 68 -19.28 -16.50 5.91
C SER A 68 -18.95 -15.30 5.02
N ALA A 69 -18.30 -15.51 3.87
CA ALA A 69 -17.95 -14.46 2.95
C ALA A 69 -19.20 -13.87 2.29
N MET A 70 -20.09 -14.72 1.75
CA MET A 70 -21.36 -14.27 1.18
C MET A 70 -22.17 -13.45 2.20
N ASP A 71 -22.40 -13.97 3.40
CA ASP A 71 -23.13 -13.26 4.45
C ASP A 71 -22.45 -11.94 4.81
N TYR A 72 -21.13 -11.93 4.99
CA TYR A 72 -20.37 -10.74 5.40
C TYR A 72 -20.40 -9.64 4.33
N LEU A 73 -20.27 -10.01 3.06
CA LEU A 73 -20.30 -9.10 1.91
C LEU A 73 -21.70 -8.50 1.71
N ARG A 74 -22.75 -9.34 1.69
CA ARG A 74 -24.15 -8.91 1.50
C ARG A 74 -24.61 -7.98 2.63
N GLN A 75 -24.24 -8.27 3.88
CA GLN A 75 -24.55 -7.40 5.03
C GLN A 75 -23.94 -6.00 4.95
N ARG A 76 -22.89 -5.81 4.13
CA ARG A 76 -22.14 -4.55 3.98
C ARG A 76 -22.32 -3.91 2.61
N ASN A 77 -23.24 -4.45 1.78
CA ASN A 77 -23.50 -4.00 0.42
C ASN A 77 -22.22 -3.93 -0.46
N PHE A 78 -21.28 -4.85 -0.23
CA PHE A 78 -20.16 -5.12 -1.13
C PHE A 78 -20.64 -5.84 -2.38
N ASP A 79 -20.02 -5.51 -3.51
CA ASP A 79 -20.34 -6.06 -4.83
C ASP A 79 -19.48 -7.30 -5.16
N GLY A 80 -18.45 -7.61 -4.37
CA GLY A 80 -17.63 -8.81 -4.54
C GLY A 80 -16.48 -8.98 -3.54
N LEU A 81 -15.63 -9.98 -3.81
CA LEU A 81 -14.45 -10.36 -3.04
C LEU A 81 -13.20 -10.35 -3.94
N ASP A 82 -12.09 -9.80 -3.47
CA ASP A 82 -10.76 -10.02 -4.06
C ASP A 82 -9.93 -10.96 -3.15
N LEU A 83 -9.25 -11.93 -3.75
CA LEU A 83 -8.38 -12.88 -3.06
C LEU A 83 -6.90 -12.54 -3.29
N ASP A 84 -6.28 -11.94 -2.28
CA ASP A 84 -4.88 -11.52 -2.32
C ASP A 84 -3.99 -12.51 -1.54
N TRP A 85 -3.89 -13.74 -2.04
CA TRP A 85 -3.01 -14.74 -1.44
C TRP A 85 -1.58 -14.54 -1.94
N GLU A 86 -0.73 -13.94 -1.10
CA GLU A 86 0.71 -13.79 -1.30
C GLU A 86 1.55 -14.84 -0.55
N PHE A 87 2.06 -15.91 -1.17
CA PHE A 87 1.65 -16.53 -2.42
C PHE A 87 1.34 -18.03 -2.21
N PRO A 88 0.39 -18.64 -2.95
CA PRO A 88 0.20 -20.08 -2.94
C PRO A 88 1.48 -20.79 -3.42
N LYS A 89 1.79 -21.97 -2.86
CA LYS A 89 3.01 -22.73 -3.22
C LYS A 89 2.86 -24.23 -3.02
N GLY A 90 2.76 -24.97 -4.12
CA GLY A 90 2.72 -26.44 -4.14
C GLY A 90 1.46 -27.01 -4.79
N SER A 91 1.39 -28.34 -4.89
CA SER A 91 0.31 -29.05 -5.60
C SER A 91 -1.06 -28.95 -4.93
N GLU A 92 -1.12 -28.71 -3.62
CA GLU A 92 -2.36 -28.66 -2.86
C GLU A 92 -2.92 -27.23 -2.76
N ASP A 93 -2.05 -26.23 -2.59
CA ASP A 93 -2.39 -24.80 -2.65
C ASP A 93 -2.99 -24.40 -4.02
N LYS A 94 -2.54 -25.05 -5.12
CA LYS A 94 -3.01 -24.81 -6.50
C LYS A 94 -4.47 -25.18 -6.78
N LYS A 95 -5.10 -25.99 -5.93
CA LYS A 95 -6.42 -26.60 -6.19
C LYS A 95 -7.52 -25.91 -5.37
N ASN A 96 -8.78 -26.21 -5.72
CA ASN A 96 -10.00 -25.93 -4.93
C ASN A 96 -10.63 -24.52 -5.06
N PHE A 97 -11.17 -24.18 -6.23
CA PHE A 97 -11.96 -22.94 -6.46
C PHE A 97 -13.47 -23.17 -6.31
N GLU A 98 -13.98 -23.20 -5.07
CA GLU A 98 -15.41 -23.42 -4.76
C GLU A 98 -16.22 -22.11 -4.57
N LEU A 99 -15.59 -20.94 -4.50
CA LEU A 99 -16.25 -19.64 -4.25
C LEU A 99 -17.18 -19.21 -5.39
N ARG A 100 -16.75 -19.42 -6.64
CA ARG A 100 -17.47 -18.95 -7.83
C ARG A 100 -18.83 -19.61 -7.99
N GLU A 101 -18.88 -20.93 -7.84
CA GLU A 101 -20.11 -21.73 -7.93
C GLU A 101 -21.13 -21.30 -6.86
N ALA A 102 -20.66 -21.01 -5.64
CA ALA A 102 -21.51 -20.56 -4.55
C ALA A 102 -22.10 -19.16 -4.81
N PHE A 103 -21.32 -18.22 -5.33
CA PHE A 103 -21.80 -16.88 -5.70
C PHE A 103 -22.84 -16.95 -6.84
N GLU A 104 -22.65 -17.84 -7.83
CA GLU A 104 -23.63 -18.08 -8.90
C GLU A 104 -24.92 -18.74 -8.40
N ALA A 105 -24.82 -19.71 -7.48
CA ALA A 105 -25.96 -20.35 -6.85
C ALA A 105 -26.80 -19.35 -6.02
N GLU A 106 -26.14 -18.55 -5.17
CA GLU A 106 -26.83 -17.56 -4.32
C GLU A 106 -27.57 -16.51 -5.14
N ALA A 107 -26.94 -15.99 -6.20
CA ALA A 107 -27.54 -15.01 -7.11
C ALA A 107 -28.82 -15.55 -7.78
N LYS A 108 -28.77 -16.81 -8.24
CA LYS A 108 -29.89 -17.49 -8.90
C LYS A 108 -31.03 -17.82 -7.95
N GLU A 109 -30.73 -18.26 -6.73
CA GLU A 109 -31.73 -18.61 -5.71
C GLU A 109 -32.44 -17.36 -5.18
N LYS A 110 -31.66 -16.36 -4.75
CA LYS A 110 -32.18 -15.10 -4.16
C LYS A 110 -32.66 -14.08 -5.20
N LYS A 111 -32.46 -14.35 -6.49
CA LYS A 111 -32.78 -13.46 -7.63
C LYS A 111 -32.16 -12.07 -7.51
N MET A 112 -30.88 -12.02 -7.17
CA MET A 112 -30.13 -10.77 -6.94
C MET A 112 -28.81 -10.74 -7.72
N PRO A 113 -28.19 -9.56 -7.95
CA PRO A 113 -26.92 -9.47 -8.67
C PRO A 113 -25.84 -10.34 -8.02
N ARG A 114 -25.09 -11.07 -8.85
CA ARG A 114 -24.00 -11.96 -8.39
C ARG A 114 -22.84 -11.16 -7.81
N LEU A 115 -22.27 -11.65 -6.71
CA LEU A 115 -20.99 -11.14 -6.19
C LEU A 115 -19.86 -11.40 -7.19
N LEU A 116 -19.05 -10.37 -7.46
CA LEU A 116 -17.81 -10.50 -8.21
C LEU A 116 -16.78 -11.31 -7.41
N LEU A 117 -15.95 -12.07 -8.12
CA LEU A 117 -14.78 -12.76 -7.54
C LEU A 117 -13.54 -12.39 -8.33
N THR A 118 -12.54 -11.83 -7.66
CA THR A 118 -11.29 -11.35 -8.27
C THR A 118 -10.09 -11.86 -7.47
N ALA A 119 -8.88 -11.67 -7.97
CA ALA A 119 -7.66 -12.01 -7.24
C ALA A 119 -6.49 -11.10 -7.63
N ALA A 120 -5.76 -10.61 -6.63
CA ALA A 120 -4.41 -10.09 -6.81
C ALA A 120 -3.42 -11.26 -7.02
N VAL A 121 -2.58 -11.14 -8.05
CA VAL A 121 -1.70 -12.23 -8.50
C VAL A 121 -0.30 -11.76 -8.88
N SER A 122 0.72 -12.57 -8.59
CA SER A 122 2.12 -12.22 -8.85
C SER A 122 2.45 -12.11 -10.35
N ALA A 123 3.28 -11.14 -10.72
CA ALA A 123 3.96 -11.10 -12.00
C ALA A 123 5.24 -11.98 -12.06
N GLY A 124 5.72 -12.49 -10.93
CA GLY A 124 6.98 -13.23 -10.81
C GLY A 124 6.91 -14.67 -11.32
N VAL A 125 7.80 -15.03 -12.25
CA VAL A 125 7.71 -16.28 -13.05
C VAL A 125 7.63 -17.56 -12.23
N ASP A 126 8.49 -17.71 -11.21
CA ASP A 126 8.49 -18.90 -10.34
C ASP A 126 7.26 -18.94 -9.44
N THR A 127 6.72 -17.79 -9.06
CA THR A 127 5.48 -17.67 -8.29
C THR A 127 4.27 -18.07 -9.15
N VAL A 128 4.18 -17.58 -10.38
CA VAL A 128 3.13 -17.96 -11.34
C VAL A 128 3.15 -19.48 -11.59
N LYS A 129 4.31 -20.03 -11.95
CA LYS A 129 4.49 -21.47 -12.23
C LYS A 129 4.30 -22.34 -10.98
N GLY A 130 4.78 -21.91 -9.82
CA GLY A 130 4.79 -22.68 -8.57
C GLY A 130 3.49 -22.60 -7.76
N GLY A 131 2.72 -21.51 -7.90
CA GLY A 131 1.56 -21.22 -7.06
C GLY A 131 0.20 -21.38 -7.71
N TYR A 132 0.06 -21.16 -9.03
CA TYR A 132 -1.26 -21.00 -9.66
C TYR A 132 -1.55 -22.07 -10.72
N ASP A 133 -2.82 -22.39 -10.91
CA ASP A 133 -3.34 -23.12 -12.08
C ASP A 133 -4.02 -22.10 -13.00
N VAL A 134 -3.22 -21.42 -13.82
CA VAL A 134 -3.60 -20.17 -14.52
C VAL A 134 -4.91 -20.29 -15.32
N PRO A 135 -5.16 -21.34 -16.13
CA PRO A 135 -6.44 -21.52 -16.83
C PRO A 135 -7.62 -21.68 -15.86
N ALA A 136 -7.44 -22.40 -14.75
CA ALA A 136 -8.49 -22.57 -13.75
C ALA A 136 -8.80 -21.26 -13.02
N VAL A 137 -7.77 -20.51 -12.58
CA VAL A 137 -7.99 -19.19 -11.95
C VAL A 137 -8.73 -18.25 -12.92
N GLY A 138 -8.23 -18.14 -14.16
CA GLY A 138 -8.82 -17.30 -15.21
C GLY A 138 -10.23 -17.70 -15.63
N ALA A 139 -10.63 -18.96 -15.46
CA ALA A 139 -12.01 -19.41 -15.64
C ALA A 139 -12.94 -18.88 -14.53
N TYR A 140 -12.56 -19.05 -13.25
CA TYR A 140 -13.44 -18.79 -12.11
C TYR A 140 -13.52 -17.32 -11.67
N VAL A 141 -12.44 -16.54 -11.78
CA VAL A 141 -12.48 -15.10 -11.47
C VAL A 141 -13.19 -14.32 -12.56
N ASP A 142 -13.71 -13.14 -12.21
CA ASP A 142 -14.21 -12.15 -13.16
C ASP A 142 -13.06 -11.34 -13.77
N PHE A 143 -12.06 -10.96 -12.97
CA PHE A 143 -10.77 -10.43 -13.45
C PHE A 143 -9.60 -10.71 -12.48
N LEU A 144 -8.38 -10.55 -13.00
CA LEU A 144 -7.09 -10.78 -12.37
C LEU A 144 -6.35 -9.46 -12.20
N ASN A 145 -6.00 -9.09 -10.98
CA ASN A 145 -5.19 -7.91 -10.66
C ASN A 145 -3.70 -8.31 -10.67
N VAL A 146 -3.03 -8.22 -11.82
CA VAL A 146 -1.62 -8.64 -11.94
C VAL A 146 -0.71 -7.60 -11.29
N MET A 147 -0.04 -7.97 -10.20
CA MET A 147 0.88 -7.11 -9.45
C MET A 147 2.22 -6.98 -10.19
N SER A 148 2.23 -6.13 -11.21
CA SER A 148 3.38 -5.83 -12.08
C SER A 148 4.24 -4.68 -11.54
N TYR A 149 4.62 -4.79 -10.27
CA TYR A 149 5.50 -3.88 -9.52
C TYR A 149 6.29 -4.70 -8.48
N ASP A 150 7.17 -4.08 -7.70
CA ASP A 150 8.14 -4.76 -6.82
C ASP A 150 9.02 -5.80 -7.55
N PHE A 151 9.35 -5.54 -8.82
CA PHE A 151 10.28 -6.36 -9.60
C PHE A 151 11.73 -6.25 -9.06
N HIS A 152 12.11 -5.06 -8.61
CA HIS A 152 13.42 -4.76 -8.03
C HIS A 152 13.28 -3.86 -6.79
N GLY A 153 14.19 -4.01 -5.83
CA GLY A 153 14.18 -3.26 -4.58
C GLY A 153 15.32 -3.67 -3.64
N LYS A 154 15.31 -3.13 -2.41
CA LYS A 154 16.35 -3.25 -1.37
C LYS A 154 16.83 -4.66 -0.98
N TRP A 155 16.19 -5.71 -1.49
CA TRP A 155 16.62 -7.11 -1.34
C TRP A 155 17.72 -7.50 -2.34
N GLU A 156 17.97 -6.68 -3.37
CA GLU A 156 19.05 -6.85 -4.33
C GLU A 156 20.26 -5.96 -4.00
N PRO A 157 21.50 -6.37 -4.34
CA PRO A 157 22.72 -5.58 -4.08
C PRO A 157 22.97 -4.46 -5.11
N LYS A 158 22.00 -4.17 -5.97
CA LYS A 158 22.10 -3.27 -7.12
C LYS A 158 20.80 -2.50 -7.36
N THR A 159 20.90 -1.30 -7.93
CA THR A 159 19.74 -0.54 -8.41
C THR A 159 18.98 -1.31 -9.49
N GLY A 160 17.66 -1.27 -9.39
CA GLY A 160 16.72 -1.77 -10.40
C GLY A 160 15.38 -1.08 -10.23
N HIS A 161 14.63 -0.95 -11.32
CA HIS A 161 13.39 -0.19 -11.34
C HIS A 161 12.23 -0.92 -10.66
N ASN A 162 11.34 -0.22 -9.95
CA ASN A 162 10.18 -0.81 -9.27
C ASN A 162 9.27 -1.59 -10.24
N ALA A 163 8.85 -0.92 -11.32
CA ALA A 163 7.88 -1.42 -12.29
C ALA A 163 8.29 -1.08 -13.75
N PRO A 164 9.41 -1.60 -14.29
CA PRO A 164 9.84 -1.27 -15.66
C PRO A 164 8.85 -1.86 -16.68
N LEU A 165 8.47 -1.09 -17.72
CA LEU A 165 7.51 -1.58 -18.72
C LEU A 165 8.14 -2.72 -19.53
N PHE A 166 9.34 -2.49 -20.06
CA PHE A 166 10.16 -3.50 -20.73
C PHE A 166 11.45 -3.75 -19.94
N SER A 167 12.13 -4.86 -20.21
CA SER A 167 13.46 -5.13 -19.66
C SER A 167 14.59 -4.46 -20.44
N LEU A 168 15.71 -4.21 -19.77
CA LEU A 168 16.94 -3.76 -20.43
C LEU A 168 17.52 -4.85 -21.32
N SER A 169 18.02 -4.46 -22.49
CA SER A 169 18.77 -5.31 -23.42
C SER A 169 20.00 -5.95 -22.78
N SER A 170 20.66 -5.21 -21.87
CA SER A 170 21.87 -5.59 -21.14
C SER A 170 21.64 -6.50 -19.93
N GLU A 171 20.39 -6.76 -19.54
CA GLU A 171 20.08 -7.63 -18.40
C GLU A 171 20.33 -9.11 -18.66
N THR A 172 20.46 -9.87 -17.57
CA THR A 172 20.50 -11.34 -17.65
C THR A 172 19.17 -11.90 -18.15
N GLU A 173 19.19 -13.02 -18.87
CA GLU A 173 17.96 -13.71 -19.33
C GLU A 173 17.02 -14.13 -18.18
N TRP A 174 17.51 -14.14 -16.94
CA TRP A 174 16.68 -14.22 -15.74
C TRP A 174 15.99 -12.88 -15.44
N ARG A 175 16.77 -11.82 -15.21
CA ARG A 175 16.23 -10.48 -14.84
C ARG A 175 15.42 -9.83 -15.95
N LYS A 176 15.60 -10.20 -17.22
CA LYS A 176 14.69 -9.79 -18.33
C LYS A 176 13.24 -10.20 -18.13
N GLN A 177 12.97 -11.19 -17.29
CA GLN A 177 11.63 -11.65 -16.95
C GLN A 177 10.94 -10.76 -15.90
N LEU A 178 11.66 -9.77 -15.33
CA LEU A 178 11.20 -8.87 -14.28
C LEU A 178 10.76 -7.51 -14.88
N SER A 179 9.69 -7.55 -15.69
CA SER A 179 9.08 -6.35 -16.30
C SER A 179 7.57 -6.52 -16.45
N VAL A 180 6.84 -5.39 -16.54
CA VAL A 180 5.38 -5.38 -16.71
C VAL A 180 5.00 -6.21 -17.94
N GLU A 181 5.67 -5.99 -19.08
CA GLU A 181 5.37 -6.70 -20.32
C GLU A 181 5.52 -8.22 -20.15
N PHE A 182 6.64 -8.69 -19.61
CA PHE A 182 6.89 -10.13 -19.44
C PHE A 182 5.92 -10.76 -18.42
N GLY A 183 5.73 -10.12 -17.27
CA GLY A 183 4.89 -10.63 -16.19
C GLY A 183 3.42 -10.75 -16.59
N VAL A 184 2.88 -9.75 -17.29
CA VAL A 184 1.51 -9.76 -17.79
C VAL A 184 1.35 -10.77 -18.95
N LYS A 185 2.26 -10.78 -19.93
CA LYS A 185 2.23 -11.76 -21.04
C LYS A 185 2.44 -13.20 -20.58
N LEU A 186 3.05 -13.45 -19.42
CA LEU A 186 3.13 -14.78 -18.85
C LEU A 186 1.75 -15.33 -18.46
N TRP A 187 0.86 -14.50 -17.90
CA TRP A 187 -0.50 -14.91 -17.55
C TRP A 187 -1.32 -15.26 -18.81
N GLU A 188 -1.28 -14.40 -19.84
CA GLU A 188 -1.85 -14.68 -21.16
C GLU A 188 -1.33 -16.00 -21.75
N LYS A 189 0.01 -16.14 -21.82
CA LYS A 189 0.68 -17.33 -22.37
C LYS A 189 0.42 -18.62 -21.58
N MET A 190 0.06 -18.51 -20.30
CA MET A 190 -0.34 -19.64 -19.45
C MET A 190 -1.86 -19.87 -19.42
N GLY A 191 -2.64 -19.14 -20.21
CA GLY A 191 -4.06 -19.42 -20.48
C GLY A 191 -5.07 -18.55 -19.73
N ALA A 192 -4.66 -17.41 -19.16
CA ALA A 192 -5.62 -16.41 -18.67
C ALA A 192 -6.21 -15.60 -19.84
N PRO A 193 -7.54 -15.39 -19.91
CA PRO A 193 -8.15 -14.56 -20.96
C PRO A 193 -7.72 -13.09 -20.85
N LYS A 194 -7.33 -12.47 -21.96
CA LYS A 194 -6.84 -11.07 -22.00
C LYS A 194 -7.84 -10.08 -21.41
N GLU A 195 -9.11 -10.28 -21.76
CA GLU A 195 -10.28 -9.50 -21.33
C GLU A 195 -10.58 -9.62 -19.83
N LYS A 196 -9.80 -10.43 -19.10
CA LYS A 196 -9.81 -10.53 -17.63
C LYS A 196 -8.51 -10.06 -16.97
N ILE A 197 -7.47 -9.68 -17.72
CA ILE A 197 -6.17 -9.29 -17.14
C ILE A 197 -6.14 -7.78 -16.91
N VAL A 198 -6.03 -7.36 -15.65
CA VAL A 198 -5.90 -5.97 -15.23
C VAL A 198 -4.47 -5.71 -14.78
N VAL A 199 -3.81 -4.70 -15.35
CA VAL A 199 -2.38 -4.43 -15.19
C VAL A 199 -2.12 -3.55 -13.97
N GLY A 200 -1.32 -4.04 -13.01
CA GLY A 200 -0.97 -3.29 -11.80
C GLY A 200 0.05 -2.18 -12.05
N LEU A 201 -0.32 -0.97 -11.67
CA LEU A 201 0.47 0.26 -11.78
C LEU A 201 0.77 0.80 -10.37
N ALA A 202 2.01 1.22 -10.15
CA ALA A 202 2.47 1.73 -8.87
C ALA A 202 2.34 3.26 -8.80
N THR A 203 1.95 3.78 -7.64
CA THR A 203 2.06 5.22 -7.29
C THR A 203 3.17 5.45 -6.26
N TYR A 204 4.20 4.61 -6.31
CA TYR A 204 5.35 4.59 -5.40
C TYR A 204 6.61 4.16 -6.16
N GLY A 205 7.77 4.44 -5.57
CA GLY A 205 9.07 4.00 -6.05
C GLY A 205 9.80 3.09 -5.05
N ARG A 206 10.68 2.24 -5.57
CA ARG A 206 11.64 1.46 -4.77
C ARG A 206 12.98 2.17 -4.80
N SER A 207 13.53 2.44 -3.61
CA SER A 207 14.72 3.29 -3.43
C SER A 207 15.92 2.51 -2.91
N PHE A 208 17.11 3.02 -3.22
CA PHE A 208 18.40 2.43 -2.88
C PHE A 208 19.37 3.50 -2.39
N THR A 209 20.35 3.10 -1.57
CA THR A 209 21.54 3.91 -1.28
C THR A 209 22.72 3.37 -2.09
N LEU A 210 23.30 4.20 -2.96
CA LEU A 210 24.43 3.88 -3.82
C LEU A 210 25.72 3.71 -3.01
N THR A 211 26.60 2.79 -3.39
CA THR A 211 27.97 2.72 -2.83
C THR A 211 28.90 3.77 -3.42
N ASN A 212 28.57 4.31 -4.59
CA ASN A 212 29.33 5.35 -5.29
C ASN A 212 28.35 6.29 -6.02
N PRO A 213 28.15 7.54 -5.55
CA PRO A 213 27.30 8.53 -6.24
C PRO A 213 27.63 8.81 -7.71
N SER A 214 28.83 8.46 -8.19
CA SER A 214 29.22 8.59 -9.62
C SER A 214 28.82 7.37 -10.47
N ASP A 215 28.41 6.26 -9.86
CA ASP A 215 27.78 5.10 -10.50
C ASP A 215 26.32 5.07 -10.04
N ASN A 216 25.45 5.68 -10.83
CA ASN A 216 24.07 6.01 -10.44
C ASN A 216 23.01 5.62 -11.48
N GLY A 217 23.41 4.83 -12.49
CA GLY A 217 22.48 4.26 -13.48
C GLY A 217 21.75 3.02 -12.96
N MET A 218 21.09 2.31 -13.87
CA MET A 218 20.57 0.97 -13.63
C MET A 218 21.72 -0.02 -13.36
N ASN A 219 21.50 -1.03 -12.51
CA ASN A 219 22.51 -2.02 -12.10
C ASN A 219 23.76 -1.49 -11.35
N ALA A 220 23.75 -0.22 -10.93
CA ALA A 220 24.76 0.38 -10.06
C ALA A 220 24.80 -0.31 -8.69
N ALA A 221 25.96 -0.33 -8.03
CA ALA A 221 26.13 -1.04 -6.75
C ALA A 221 25.54 -0.27 -5.55
N THR A 222 24.87 -0.98 -4.64
CA THR A 222 24.11 -0.38 -3.52
C THR A 222 24.48 -0.97 -2.16
N SER A 223 24.48 -0.13 -1.12
CA SER A 223 24.67 -0.56 0.28
C SER A 223 23.39 -1.07 0.94
N GLY A 224 22.24 -0.88 0.30
CA GLY A 224 20.93 -1.32 0.75
C GLY A 224 19.82 -0.42 0.21
N GLY A 225 18.67 -0.41 0.89
CA GLY A 225 17.56 0.49 0.57
C GLY A 225 17.92 1.96 0.72
N GLY A 226 17.14 2.81 0.06
CA GLY A 226 17.18 4.26 0.24
C GLY A 226 16.74 4.66 1.65
N LYS A 227 17.07 5.89 2.03
CA LYS A 227 16.61 6.54 3.26
C LYS A 227 15.08 6.57 3.24
N ALA A 228 14.48 6.31 4.40
CA ALA A 228 13.03 6.29 4.56
C ALA A 228 12.43 7.69 4.33
N GLY A 229 11.31 7.76 3.62
CA GLY A 229 10.58 9.02 3.40
C GLY A 229 10.01 9.62 4.69
N GLU A 230 9.74 10.93 4.68
CA GLU A 230 9.21 11.66 5.86
C GLU A 230 7.81 11.18 6.28
N PHE A 231 7.05 10.66 5.31
CA PHE A 231 5.66 10.23 5.43
C PHE A 231 5.52 8.71 5.30
N SER A 232 6.10 8.09 4.26
CA SER A 232 6.02 6.64 4.02
C SER A 232 6.85 5.82 5.01
N ARG A 233 7.98 6.37 5.48
CA ARG A 233 8.82 5.87 6.59
C ARG A 233 9.39 4.46 6.44
N GLU A 234 9.22 3.79 5.31
CA GLU A 234 9.92 2.55 4.99
C GLU A 234 11.23 2.85 4.25
N ALA A 235 12.36 2.40 4.80
CA ALA A 235 13.64 2.46 4.08
C ALA A 235 13.58 1.58 2.81
N GLY A 236 13.97 2.13 1.66
CA GLY A 236 13.86 1.49 0.35
C GLY A 236 12.48 1.59 -0.33
N PHE A 237 11.64 2.51 0.10
CA PHE A 237 10.32 2.81 -0.47
C PHE A 237 10.04 4.31 -0.35
N LEU A 238 9.36 4.90 -1.33
CA LEU A 238 8.87 6.29 -1.29
C LEU A 238 7.55 6.40 -2.05
N ALA A 239 6.59 7.18 -1.55
CA ALA A 239 5.34 7.48 -2.26
C ALA A 239 5.60 8.46 -3.44
N PHE A 240 4.73 8.50 -4.46
CA PHE A 240 4.91 9.41 -5.60
C PHE A 240 4.96 10.89 -5.15
N TYR A 241 4.19 11.29 -4.14
CA TYR A 241 4.27 12.65 -3.61
C TYR A 241 5.64 12.99 -2.97
N GLU A 242 6.30 12.04 -2.29
CA GLU A 242 7.66 12.21 -1.75
C GLU A 242 8.70 12.34 -2.87
N ILE A 243 8.57 11.50 -3.89
CA ILE A 243 9.46 11.50 -5.07
C ILE A 243 9.28 12.80 -5.87
N CYS A 244 8.05 13.30 -5.94
CA CYS A 244 7.74 14.58 -6.55
C CYS A 244 8.31 15.77 -5.76
N GLU A 245 8.37 15.71 -4.43
CA GLU A 245 9.12 16.67 -3.61
C GLU A 245 10.63 16.59 -3.85
N MET A 246 11.22 15.40 -4.00
CA MET A 246 12.63 15.25 -4.41
C MET A 246 12.91 15.97 -5.74
N MET A 247 12.04 15.81 -6.76
CA MET A 247 12.19 16.53 -8.04
C MET A 247 12.09 18.06 -7.87
N LYS A 248 11.18 18.55 -7.03
CA LYS A 248 11.08 20.00 -6.71
C LYS A 248 12.33 20.53 -6.00
N ASN A 249 12.95 19.71 -5.16
CA ASN A 249 14.12 20.07 -4.36
C ASN A 249 15.45 19.91 -5.11
N GLY A 250 15.43 19.46 -6.37
CA GLY A 250 16.59 19.47 -7.27
C GLY A 250 17.25 18.12 -7.51
N ALA A 251 16.64 17.01 -7.07
CA ALA A 251 17.08 15.67 -7.48
C ALA A 251 17.14 15.56 -9.02
N THR A 252 18.15 14.87 -9.54
CA THR A 252 18.36 14.71 -10.98
C THR A 252 17.35 13.71 -11.52
N TYR A 253 16.48 14.15 -12.43
CA TYR A 253 15.56 13.26 -13.15
C TYR A 253 16.27 12.62 -14.35
N ILE A 254 16.14 11.31 -14.51
CA ILE A 254 16.66 10.56 -15.65
C ILE A 254 15.56 9.64 -16.20
N TRP A 255 15.40 9.63 -17.52
CA TRP A 255 14.47 8.74 -18.21
C TRP A 255 15.21 7.57 -18.86
N ASP A 256 14.80 6.34 -18.55
CA ASP A 256 15.26 5.14 -19.25
C ASP A 256 14.35 4.87 -20.46
N ASP A 257 14.91 4.95 -21.66
CA ASP A 257 14.15 4.78 -22.90
C ASP A 257 14.10 3.32 -23.42
N GLU A 258 14.81 2.37 -22.79
CA GLU A 258 14.53 0.95 -23.03
C GLU A 258 13.36 0.51 -22.14
N GLN A 259 13.43 0.77 -20.83
CA GLN A 259 12.42 0.38 -19.85
C GLN A 259 11.14 1.23 -19.89
N LYS A 260 11.18 2.41 -20.53
CA LYS A 260 10.12 3.44 -20.61
C LYS A 260 9.62 3.93 -19.24
N VAL A 261 10.57 4.23 -18.34
CA VAL A 261 10.31 4.66 -16.95
C VAL A 261 11.37 5.65 -16.45
N PRO A 262 11.03 6.53 -15.49
CA PRO A 262 11.98 7.43 -14.86
C PRO A 262 12.72 6.83 -13.65
N TYR A 263 13.83 7.45 -13.28
CA TYR A 263 14.41 7.34 -11.94
C TYR A 263 15.01 8.68 -11.50
N LEU A 264 15.13 8.89 -10.19
CA LEU A 264 15.82 10.05 -9.62
C LEU A 264 17.15 9.66 -8.99
N VAL A 265 18.09 10.60 -9.01
CA VAL A 265 19.35 10.55 -8.27
C VAL A 265 19.51 11.82 -7.43
N ASP A 266 19.70 11.68 -6.11
CA ASP A 266 20.03 12.76 -5.19
C ASP A 266 21.19 12.36 -4.27
N GLY A 267 22.40 12.81 -4.63
CA GLY A 267 23.63 12.41 -3.93
C GLY A 267 23.87 10.90 -3.97
N ASP A 268 23.75 10.25 -2.80
CA ASP A 268 23.85 8.80 -2.64
C ASP A 268 22.49 8.08 -2.77
N GLN A 269 21.38 8.79 -2.98
CA GLN A 269 20.04 8.22 -3.08
C GLN A 269 19.61 8.00 -4.52
N TRP A 270 18.97 6.87 -4.75
CA TRP A 270 18.42 6.47 -6.05
C TRP A 270 16.99 5.97 -5.87
N VAL A 271 16.05 6.34 -6.74
CA VAL A 271 14.67 5.80 -6.71
C VAL A 271 14.09 5.60 -8.10
N GLY A 272 13.64 4.38 -8.41
CA GLY A 272 12.90 4.04 -9.63
C GLY A 272 11.41 3.99 -9.34
N PHE A 273 10.62 4.71 -10.13
CA PHE A 273 9.21 5.05 -9.84
C PHE A 273 8.40 5.25 -11.12
N ASP A 274 7.09 5.46 -10.98
CA ASP A 274 6.23 5.84 -12.10
C ASP A 274 5.88 7.34 -12.07
N ASP A 275 5.93 7.98 -13.24
CA ASP A 275 5.48 9.36 -13.48
C ASP A 275 4.35 9.41 -14.51
N GLU A 276 3.83 10.61 -14.79
CA GLU A 276 2.77 10.82 -15.78
C GLU A 276 3.16 10.30 -17.19
N ARG A 277 4.45 10.25 -17.52
CA ARG A 277 4.97 9.78 -18.81
C ARG A 277 5.04 8.25 -18.87
N SER A 278 5.52 7.58 -17.82
CA SER A 278 5.55 6.12 -17.75
C SER A 278 4.17 5.50 -17.58
N ILE A 279 3.29 6.10 -16.76
CA ILE A 279 1.89 5.69 -16.66
C ILE A 279 1.19 5.81 -18.02
N LYS A 280 1.37 6.91 -18.74
CA LYS A 280 0.82 7.06 -20.10
C LYS A 280 1.39 6.03 -21.08
N ALA A 281 2.68 5.69 -20.98
CA ALA A 281 3.29 4.65 -21.81
C ALA A 281 2.70 3.25 -21.50
N LYS A 282 2.52 2.91 -20.22
CA LYS A 282 1.91 1.64 -19.77
C LYS A 282 0.43 1.53 -20.11
N VAL A 283 -0.33 2.61 -19.96
CA VAL A 283 -1.75 2.68 -20.35
C VAL A 283 -1.92 2.58 -21.86
N LYS A 284 -1.06 3.22 -22.67
CA LYS A 284 -1.03 2.96 -24.11
C LYS A 284 -0.69 1.50 -24.41
N TRP A 285 0.34 0.95 -23.77
CA TRP A 285 0.75 -0.43 -24.01
C TRP A 285 -0.35 -1.45 -23.67
N LEU A 286 -1.09 -1.27 -22.57
CA LEU A 286 -2.15 -2.22 -22.19
C LEU A 286 -3.35 -2.15 -23.14
N LEU A 287 -3.67 -0.96 -23.66
CA LEU A 287 -4.65 -0.78 -24.75
C LEU A 287 -4.16 -1.42 -26.06
N ASP A 288 -2.90 -1.21 -26.45
CA ASP A 288 -2.28 -1.79 -27.65
C ASP A 288 -2.17 -3.34 -27.60
N ASN A 289 -2.44 -3.96 -26.45
CA ASN A 289 -2.40 -5.41 -26.24
C ASN A 289 -3.76 -5.99 -25.78
N ASP A 290 -4.87 -5.24 -25.86
CA ASP A 290 -6.24 -5.68 -25.53
C ASP A 290 -6.45 -6.18 -24.08
N TYR A 291 -5.73 -5.64 -23.09
CA TYR A 291 -5.94 -6.00 -21.68
C TYR A 291 -7.10 -5.24 -21.04
N ALA A 292 -7.69 -5.81 -19.99
CA ALA A 292 -8.97 -5.40 -19.41
C ALA A 292 -8.96 -4.01 -18.72
N GLY A 293 -7.79 -3.51 -18.32
CA GLY A 293 -7.65 -2.19 -17.69
C GLY A 293 -6.40 -2.07 -16.81
N ALA A 294 -6.42 -1.09 -15.91
CA ALA A 294 -5.37 -0.84 -14.93
C ALA A 294 -5.88 -0.98 -13.49
N MET A 295 -5.03 -1.53 -12.62
CA MET A 295 -5.17 -1.58 -11.16
C MET A 295 -4.10 -0.68 -10.55
N VAL A 296 -4.36 -0.07 -9.39
CA VAL A 296 -3.45 0.91 -8.78
C VAL A 296 -3.11 0.53 -7.34
N TRP A 297 -1.81 0.40 -7.06
CA TRP A 297 -1.27 0.34 -5.71
C TRP A 297 -0.47 1.62 -5.41
N THR A 298 -1.03 2.63 -4.75
CA THR A 298 -2.41 2.79 -4.21
C THR A 298 -2.98 4.19 -4.51
N VAL A 299 -4.26 4.41 -4.20
CA VAL A 299 -4.94 5.71 -4.38
C VAL A 299 -4.41 6.82 -3.47
N ASP A 300 -3.85 6.48 -2.30
CA ASP A 300 -3.36 7.40 -1.28
C ASP A 300 -1.87 7.80 -1.44
N MET A 301 -1.13 7.16 -2.36
CA MET A 301 0.28 7.48 -2.63
C MET A 301 0.52 8.36 -3.87
N ASP A 302 -0.51 8.53 -4.72
CA ASP A 302 -0.54 9.57 -5.77
C ASP A 302 -0.61 10.97 -5.13
N ASP A 303 -0.43 12.06 -5.88
CA ASP A 303 -0.67 13.42 -5.36
C ASP A 303 -2.18 13.73 -5.26
N PHE A 304 -2.86 13.05 -4.35
CA PHE A 304 -4.28 13.25 -4.01
C PHE A 304 -4.61 14.69 -3.56
N SER A 305 -3.58 15.46 -3.17
CA SER A 305 -3.71 16.83 -2.69
C SER A 305 -3.65 17.88 -3.81
N GLY A 306 -2.85 17.62 -4.85
CA GLY A 306 -2.46 18.57 -5.88
C GLY A 306 -1.32 19.52 -5.47
N ASN A 307 -0.74 19.37 -4.28
CA ASN A 307 0.31 20.24 -3.76
C ASN A 307 1.65 20.07 -4.50
N CYS A 308 1.92 18.89 -5.05
CA CYS A 308 3.09 18.68 -5.88
C CYS A 308 2.82 19.05 -7.34
N ALA A 309 1.98 18.27 -8.02
CA ALA A 309 1.74 18.33 -9.47
C ALA A 309 0.77 19.44 -9.91
N GLY A 310 0.19 20.22 -9.00
CA GLY A 310 -0.82 21.24 -9.31
C GLY A 310 -2.20 20.68 -9.72
N ARG A 311 -2.32 19.35 -9.78
CA ARG A 311 -3.52 18.57 -10.12
C ARG A 311 -3.66 17.45 -9.09
N LYS A 312 -4.89 17.18 -8.64
CA LYS A 312 -5.16 16.03 -7.77
C LYS A 312 -5.12 14.73 -8.56
N TYR A 313 -4.54 13.69 -7.96
CA TYR A 313 -4.41 12.35 -8.53
C TYR A 313 -3.79 12.31 -9.95
N PRO A 314 -2.65 12.98 -10.21
CA PRO A 314 -2.09 13.12 -11.55
C PRO A 314 -1.84 11.79 -12.26
N LEU A 315 -1.40 10.75 -11.56
CA LEU A 315 -1.13 9.44 -12.16
C LEU A 315 -2.44 8.70 -12.49
N ILE A 316 -3.37 8.67 -11.54
CA ILE A 316 -4.64 7.93 -11.69
C ILE A 316 -5.59 8.63 -12.67
N GLU A 317 -5.57 9.96 -12.72
CA GLU A 317 -6.35 10.72 -13.68
C GLU A 317 -5.95 10.43 -15.13
N ILE A 318 -4.68 10.17 -15.44
CA ILE A 318 -4.24 9.77 -16.80
C ILE A 318 -4.83 8.42 -17.20
N MET A 319 -4.95 7.48 -16.26
CA MET A 319 -5.67 6.22 -16.49
C MET A 319 -7.14 6.50 -16.75
N GLY A 320 -7.75 7.42 -16.00
CA GLY A 320 -9.12 7.89 -16.20
C GLY A 320 -9.37 8.56 -17.56
N GLU A 321 -8.43 9.37 -18.04
CA GLU A 321 -8.49 10.05 -19.33
C GLU A 321 -8.44 9.07 -20.51
N GLU A 322 -7.47 8.16 -20.51
CA GLU A 322 -7.18 7.31 -21.67
C GLU A 322 -7.98 5.98 -21.66
N LEU A 323 -8.45 5.47 -20.51
CA LEU A 323 -9.24 4.23 -20.42
C LEU A 323 -10.76 4.46 -20.38
N ILE A 324 -11.24 5.50 -19.69
CA ILE A 324 -12.68 5.76 -19.50
C ILE A 324 -13.12 7.18 -19.90
N GLY A 325 -12.29 7.89 -20.66
CA GLY A 325 -12.67 9.13 -21.34
C GLY A 325 -12.91 10.34 -20.43
N ARG A 326 -12.31 10.39 -19.23
CA ARG A 326 -12.43 11.56 -18.35
C ARG A 326 -11.81 12.82 -19.01
N PRO A 327 -12.31 14.03 -18.71
CA PRO A 327 -11.81 15.27 -19.31
C PRO A 327 -10.32 15.47 -19.06
N LYS A 328 -9.55 15.84 -20.10
CA LYS A 328 -8.10 15.99 -19.97
C LYS A 328 -7.72 17.21 -19.15
N GLY A 329 -6.90 17.00 -18.13
CA GLY A 329 -6.43 18.03 -17.21
C GLY A 329 -4.94 18.34 -17.40
N SER A 330 -4.54 19.55 -17.00
CA SER A 330 -3.12 19.96 -16.97
C SER A 330 -2.52 19.70 -15.59
N SER A 331 -1.39 18.99 -15.54
CA SER A 331 -0.46 19.02 -14.41
C SER A 331 0.62 20.07 -14.64
N ASN A 332 1.46 20.30 -13.62
CA ASN A 332 2.72 21.03 -13.75
C ASN A 332 3.95 20.10 -13.77
N ILE A 333 3.78 18.77 -13.74
CA ILE A 333 4.87 17.82 -13.52
C ILE A 333 5.94 17.93 -14.60
N GLU A 334 5.55 18.18 -15.87
CA GLU A 334 6.50 18.34 -16.96
C GLU A 334 7.45 19.53 -16.71
N SER A 335 6.95 20.61 -16.12
CA SER A 335 7.76 21.78 -15.74
C SER A 335 8.67 21.53 -14.52
N ILE A 336 8.34 20.53 -13.70
CA ILE A 336 9.19 20.06 -12.58
C ILE A 336 10.28 19.15 -13.15
N VAL A 337 9.90 18.17 -13.97
CA VAL A 337 10.79 17.24 -14.69
C VAL A 337 11.80 17.99 -15.57
N GLN A 338 11.37 18.99 -16.35
CA GLN A 338 12.26 19.81 -17.17
C GLN A 338 13.33 20.53 -16.32
N LYS A 339 12.98 21.04 -15.12
CA LYS A 339 13.95 21.64 -14.19
C LYS A 339 14.91 20.60 -13.62
N ALA A 340 14.37 19.48 -13.12
CA ALA A 340 15.13 18.35 -12.58
C ALA A 340 16.08 17.70 -13.61
N THR A 341 15.74 17.76 -14.91
CA THR A 341 16.57 17.32 -16.04
C THR A 341 17.62 18.37 -16.43
N SER A 342 17.33 19.67 -16.21
CA SER A 342 18.25 20.77 -16.54
C SER A 342 19.39 20.98 -15.53
N ASN A 343 19.29 20.37 -14.34
CA ASN A 343 20.36 20.39 -13.36
C ASN A 343 21.64 19.74 -13.94
N PRO A 344 22.81 20.38 -13.83
CA PRO A 344 24.02 19.85 -14.42
C PRO A 344 24.46 18.59 -13.66
N LEU A 345 24.34 17.43 -14.33
CA LEU A 345 25.03 16.20 -13.94
C LEU A 345 26.47 16.52 -13.49
N ILE A 346 26.85 16.04 -12.30
CA ILE A 346 28.25 16.08 -11.87
C ILE A 346 29.05 15.19 -12.84
N LYS A 347 29.75 15.82 -13.79
CA LYS A 347 30.40 15.14 -14.91
C LYS A 347 31.61 14.33 -14.45
N ALA A 348 31.37 13.10 -13.99
CA ALA A 348 32.39 12.06 -14.03
C ALA A 348 32.83 11.85 -15.48
N SER A 349 34.14 11.94 -15.74
CA SER A 349 34.70 11.83 -17.08
C SER A 349 34.82 10.37 -17.53
N VAL A 350 33.84 9.88 -18.28
CA VAL A 350 33.93 8.56 -18.93
C VAL A 350 34.85 8.64 -20.15
N PRO A 351 35.89 7.79 -20.27
CA PRO A 351 36.72 7.72 -21.47
C PRO A 351 35.92 7.31 -22.70
N LYS A 352 36.20 7.94 -23.84
CA LYS A 352 35.43 7.81 -25.08
C LYS A 352 35.77 6.50 -25.84
N PRO A 353 34.80 5.60 -26.10
CA PRO A 353 34.97 4.54 -27.10
C PRO A 353 34.92 5.14 -28.51
N GLU A 354 35.65 4.54 -29.45
CA GLU A 354 35.76 5.07 -30.81
C GLU A 354 34.52 4.79 -31.67
N THR A 355 34.02 5.80 -32.37
CA THR A 355 32.85 5.72 -33.24
C THR A 355 33.27 5.46 -34.69
N ASN A 356 32.98 4.28 -35.22
CA ASN A 356 32.90 4.08 -36.67
C ASN A 356 31.54 4.59 -37.18
N VAL A 357 31.55 5.37 -38.27
CA VAL A 357 30.39 6.12 -38.78
C VAL A 357 29.92 5.53 -40.11
N VAL A 358 28.60 5.35 -40.24
CA VAL A 358 27.91 5.26 -41.54
C VAL A 358 26.60 6.09 -41.43
N HIS A 359 26.37 6.99 -42.38
CA HIS A 359 25.10 7.73 -42.56
C HIS A 359 24.14 6.89 -43.46
N GLU A 360 22.82 7.06 -43.54
CA GLU A 360 22.06 8.29 -43.84
C GLU A 360 20.58 8.27 -43.35
N LYS A 361 19.83 9.33 -43.68
CA LYS A 361 18.38 9.58 -43.53
C LYS A 361 17.71 9.59 -44.94
N PRO A 362 16.40 9.89 -45.19
CA PRO A 362 15.30 10.45 -44.36
C PRO A 362 14.07 9.51 -44.21
N ASP A 363 13.24 9.63 -43.16
CA ASP A 363 12.08 10.55 -42.95
C ASP A 363 10.87 10.36 -43.89
N LEU A 364 9.68 10.22 -43.29
CA LEU A 364 8.38 10.40 -43.95
C LEU A 364 7.25 10.57 -42.91
N THR A 365 6.41 11.60 -43.08
CA THR A 365 5.30 11.94 -42.18
C THR A 365 3.95 11.40 -42.66
N LYS A 366 3.00 11.17 -41.73
CA LYS A 366 1.62 11.72 -41.80
C LYS A 366 0.78 11.45 -40.55
N SER A 367 -0.31 12.23 -40.43
CA SER A 367 -1.34 12.15 -39.41
C SER A 367 -2.71 11.92 -40.06
N SER A 368 -3.65 11.31 -39.33
CA SER A 368 -5.07 11.25 -39.69
C SER A 368 -5.94 11.14 -38.43
N SER A 369 -7.03 11.91 -38.39
CA SER A 369 -7.97 12.03 -37.27
C SER A 369 -9.29 11.29 -37.52
N ILE A 370 -9.91 10.76 -36.46
CA ILE A 370 -11.29 10.23 -36.46
C ILE A 370 -12.05 10.78 -35.24
N THR A 371 -13.37 10.97 -35.34
CA THR A 371 -14.20 11.72 -34.37
C THR A 371 -15.40 10.93 -33.81
N SER A 372 -15.76 11.28 -32.57
CA SER A 372 -17.12 11.30 -31.96
C SER A 372 -17.95 10.00 -31.81
N ASN A 373 -18.31 9.63 -30.57
CA ASN A 373 -19.67 9.72 -29.98
C ASN A 373 -19.68 9.33 -28.47
N ALA A 374 -20.77 9.58 -27.71
CA ALA A 374 -20.83 9.49 -26.21
C ALA A 374 -22.24 9.08 -25.67
N LEU A 375 -22.41 8.81 -24.33
CA LEU A 375 -23.65 8.74 -23.45
C LEU A 375 -23.28 8.32 -21.94
N PRO A 376 -24.15 8.06 -20.90
CA PRO A 376 -24.56 8.94 -19.75
C PRO A 376 -24.38 8.43 -18.23
N THR A 377 -25.11 8.95 -17.18
CA THR A 377 -24.68 9.16 -15.73
C THR A 377 -25.68 8.93 -14.48
N ASP A 378 -25.22 9.18 -13.19
CA ASP A 378 -25.85 9.63 -11.84
C ASP A 378 -26.65 8.75 -10.75
N LEU A 379 -26.09 8.43 -9.50
CA LEU A 379 -26.19 7.15 -8.61
C LEU A 379 -26.02 7.47 -7.03
N ASP A 380 -26.40 6.60 -6.02
CA ASP A 380 -26.57 6.90 -4.52
C ASP A 380 -25.85 5.97 -3.41
N GLY A 381 -25.88 6.26 -2.06
CA GLY A 381 -25.16 5.60 -0.88
C GLY A 381 -25.33 6.24 0.56
N GLU A 382 -24.40 6.16 1.57
CA GLU A 382 -23.95 7.16 2.67
C GLU A 382 -23.30 6.54 3.99
N THR A 383 -22.30 7.14 4.71
CA THR A 383 -20.99 6.45 5.05
C THR A 383 -20.15 6.32 6.38
N ASN A 384 -19.33 5.23 6.39
CA ASN A 384 -18.42 4.57 7.38
C ASN A 384 -17.01 5.17 7.78
N ALA A 385 -15.87 4.67 7.26
CA ALA A 385 -14.45 4.89 7.66
C ALA A 385 -14.09 5.60 8.96
N ARG A 386 -13.38 4.87 9.84
CA ARG A 386 -12.46 5.50 10.77
C ARG A 386 -11.10 5.67 10.10
N ILE A 387 -10.78 6.90 9.68
CA ILE A 387 -9.40 7.27 9.38
C ILE A 387 -8.64 7.27 10.71
N VAL A 388 -7.56 6.49 10.80
CA VAL A 388 -6.71 6.32 11.98
C VAL A 388 -5.34 6.94 11.66
N CYS A 389 -5.04 8.07 12.29
CA CYS A 389 -3.82 8.82 12.04
C CYS A 389 -2.80 8.59 13.16
N TYR A 390 -1.59 8.12 12.85
CA TYR A 390 -0.49 8.13 13.80
C TYR A 390 0.08 9.56 13.90
N TYR A 391 -0.18 10.24 15.02
CA TYR A 391 0.49 11.49 15.36
C TYR A 391 1.80 11.14 16.08
N THR A 392 2.93 11.56 15.51
CA THR A 392 4.24 11.24 16.08
C THR A 392 4.84 12.45 16.81
N ASN A 393 5.09 12.31 18.11
CA ASN A 393 5.45 13.41 19.00
C ASN A 393 6.66 14.22 18.49
N TRP A 394 7.72 13.57 18.00
CA TRP A 394 8.92 14.21 17.46
C TRP A 394 8.67 15.14 16.27
N SER A 395 7.49 15.12 15.64
CA SER A 395 7.13 16.04 14.56
C SER A 395 7.09 17.52 14.99
N ASN A 396 6.92 17.80 16.30
CA ASN A 396 7.01 19.18 16.82
C ASN A 396 8.43 19.78 16.74
N LYS A 397 9.46 18.92 16.64
CA LYS A 397 10.87 19.32 16.57
C LYS A 397 11.38 19.53 15.14
N ARG A 398 10.57 19.18 14.11
CA ARG A 398 10.91 19.40 12.70
C ARG A 398 11.01 20.91 12.41
N PRO A 399 11.97 21.37 11.59
CA PRO A 399 12.11 22.79 11.26
C PRO A 399 11.15 23.22 10.13
N GLY A 400 10.82 24.52 10.10
CA GLY A 400 10.09 25.12 8.98
C GLY A 400 8.72 24.50 8.73
N ILE A 401 8.39 24.25 7.46
CA ILE A 401 7.08 23.72 7.03
C ILE A 401 6.82 22.27 7.46
N GLY A 402 7.86 21.51 7.81
CA GLY A 402 7.72 20.15 8.35
C GLY A 402 7.30 20.12 9.82
N LYS A 403 7.30 21.28 10.51
CA LYS A 403 6.89 21.37 11.92
C LYS A 403 5.40 21.05 12.06
N PHE A 404 5.08 19.93 12.69
CA PHE A 404 3.70 19.53 12.96
C PHE A 404 3.46 19.45 14.47
N GLU A 405 2.32 19.97 14.92
CA GLU A 405 1.98 20.10 16.36
C GLU A 405 0.50 19.76 16.57
N PRO A 406 0.05 19.49 17.80
CA PRO A 406 -1.33 19.07 18.07
C PRO A 406 -2.40 20.04 17.55
N GLU A 407 -2.07 21.32 17.43
CA GLU A 407 -2.98 22.37 16.94
C GLU A 407 -3.14 22.37 15.42
N HIS A 408 -2.22 21.73 14.68
CA HIS A 408 -2.28 21.53 13.23
C HIS A 408 -3.09 20.29 12.82
N LEU A 409 -3.46 19.43 13.77
CA LEU A 409 -4.39 18.33 13.55
C LEU A 409 -5.81 18.87 13.37
N ASP A 410 -6.30 18.86 12.13
CA ASP A 410 -7.73 19.01 11.86
C ASP A 410 -8.48 17.81 12.48
N PRO A 411 -9.40 18.05 13.44
CA PRO A 411 -10.08 17.00 14.18
C PRO A 411 -11.15 16.26 13.36
N THR A 412 -11.38 16.63 12.10
CA THR A 412 -12.37 16.04 11.19
C THR A 412 -11.76 15.07 10.18
N LEU A 413 -10.49 15.30 9.77
CA LEU A 413 -9.77 14.41 8.87
C LEU A 413 -9.54 13.04 9.51
N CYS A 414 -9.03 13.05 10.74
CA CYS A 414 -8.71 11.87 11.53
C CYS A 414 -9.84 11.58 12.50
N THR A 415 -10.35 10.35 12.51
CA THR A 415 -11.41 9.94 13.44
C THR A 415 -10.86 9.27 14.70
N HIS A 416 -9.63 8.74 14.61
CA HIS A 416 -8.79 8.24 15.69
C HIS A 416 -7.41 8.84 15.48
N ILE A 417 -6.76 9.22 16.58
CA ILE A 417 -5.34 9.60 16.59
C ILE A 417 -4.62 8.62 17.52
N VAL A 418 -3.55 8.01 17.03
CA VAL A 418 -2.65 7.20 17.86
C VAL A 418 -1.40 8.02 18.13
N PHE A 419 -1.14 8.31 19.41
CA PHE A 419 0.04 9.04 19.83
C PHE A 419 1.24 8.08 19.83
N ALA A 420 2.15 8.26 18.87
CA ALA A 420 3.40 7.52 18.75
C ALA A 420 4.57 8.37 19.26
N PHE A 421 5.39 7.92 20.21
CA PHE A 421 5.27 6.70 21.01
C PHE A 421 5.51 7.01 22.50
N ALA A 422 5.12 6.08 23.37
CA ALA A 422 5.61 5.97 24.73
C ALA A 422 6.54 4.77 24.85
N ASN A 423 7.46 4.82 25.81
CA ASN A 423 8.42 3.74 26.10
C ASN A 423 7.94 2.86 27.26
N LEU A 424 8.62 1.73 27.44
CA LEU A 424 8.61 0.95 28.68
C LEU A 424 9.82 1.34 29.55
N ASN A 425 9.57 1.67 30.82
CA ASN A 425 10.65 1.84 31.79
C ASN A 425 11.17 0.48 32.32
N SER A 426 12.16 0.50 33.21
CA SER A 426 12.76 -0.71 33.83
C SER A 426 11.79 -1.55 34.69
N GLU A 427 10.62 -1.02 35.04
CA GLU A 427 9.55 -1.74 35.74
C GLU A 427 8.46 -2.26 34.78
N PHE A 428 8.65 -2.08 33.46
CA PHE A 428 7.66 -2.32 32.41
C PHE A 428 6.35 -1.53 32.58
N LYS A 429 6.46 -0.29 33.07
CA LYS A 429 5.38 0.70 33.06
C LYS A 429 5.54 1.63 31.85
N ILE A 430 4.42 2.18 31.37
CA ILE A 430 4.44 3.23 30.36
C ILE A 430 5.16 4.46 30.92
N SER A 431 6.11 4.97 30.14
CA SER A 431 6.80 6.24 30.37
C SER A 431 6.82 7.07 29.08
N PRO A 432 6.86 8.41 29.15
CA PRO A 432 7.05 9.23 27.96
C PRO A 432 8.31 8.85 27.18
N SER A 433 8.29 9.09 25.85
CA SER A 433 9.50 8.95 25.04
C SER A 433 10.27 10.27 24.94
N GLU A 434 9.58 11.40 25.12
CA GLU A 434 10.11 12.75 25.08
C GLU A 434 9.68 13.53 26.31
N GLU A 435 10.55 14.40 26.86
CA GLU A 435 10.21 15.20 28.05
C GLU A 435 8.98 16.09 27.83
N SER A 436 8.75 16.55 26.60
CA SER A 436 7.61 17.38 26.20
C SER A 436 6.29 16.62 26.01
N ASP A 437 6.27 15.28 26.13
CA ASP A 437 5.03 14.51 26.16
C ASP A 437 4.18 14.87 27.40
N GLU A 438 4.84 15.10 28.52
CA GLU A 438 4.24 15.37 29.83
C GLU A 438 4.08 16.87 30.15
N THR A 439 3.16 17.16 31.07
CA THR A 439 2.82 18.53 31.49
C THR A 439 3.75 19.03 32.58
N HIS A 440 4.44 20.15 32.33
CA HIS A 440 5.44 20.72 33.24
C HIS A 440 4.97 22.06 33.81
N GLY A 441 4.73 22.09 35.12
CA GLY A 441 4.21 23.28 35.81
C GLY A 441 2.87 23.72 35.25
N SER A 442 2.82 24.91 34.64
CA SER A 442 1.64 25.47 33.97
C SER A 442 1.61 25.24 32.45
N THR A 443 2.58 24.51 31.87
CA THR A 443 2.70 24.32 30.42
C THR A 443 2.20 22.93 30.00
N PRO A 444 1.09 22.81 29.25
CA PRO A 444 0.54 21.53 28.84
C PRO A 444 1.46 20.75 27.89
N GLY A 445 1.72 19.50 28.23
CA GLY A 445 2.47 18.54 27.42
C GLY A 445 1.71 18.09 26.18
N LEU A 446 2.41 17.38 25.28
CA LEU A 446 1.82 16.91 24.03
C LEU A 446 0.69 15.89 24.26
N TYR A 447 0.74 15.06 25.30
CA TYR A 447 -0.38 14.18 25.66
C TYR A 447 -1.66 14.98 25.90
N ASP A 448 -1.59 15.95 26.82
CA ASP A 448 -2.74 16.75 27.24
C ASP A 448 -3.23 17.65 26.08
N ARG A 449 -2.33 18.17 25.24
CA ARG A 449 -2.66 18.93 24.01
C ARG A 449 -3.37 18.08 22.96
N VAL A 450 -2.89 16.87 22.65
CA VAL A 450 -3.56 15.97 21.69
C VAL A 450 -4.90 15.47 22.24
N LEU A 451 -4.98 15.20 23.54
CA LEU A 451 -6.25 14.83 24.20
C LEU A 451 -7.26 15.98 24.19
N ALA A 452 -6.82 17.23 24.33
CA ALA A 452 -7.67 18.42 24.25
C ALA A 452 -8.32 18.61 22.86
N ILE A 453 -7.77 18.02 21.79
CA ILE A 453 -8.41 18.03 20.44
C ILE A 453 -9.80 17.38 20.49
N LYS A 454 -10.05 16.44 21.41
CA LYS A 454 -11.38 15.84 21.63
C LYS A 454 -12.45 16.85 22.07
N SER A 455 -12.08 18.05 22.52
CA SER A 455 -13.04 19.15 22.75
C SER A 455 -13.61 19.72 21.44
N LYS A 456 -12.82 19.73 20.36
CA LYS A 456 -13.23 20.18 19.02
C LYS A 456 -14.02 19.09 18.27
N ASN A 457 -13.74 17.81 18.55
CA ASN A 457 -14.53 16.68 18.07
C ASN A 457 -14.68 15.61 19.17
N PRO A 458 -15.80 15.59 19.92
CA PRO A 458 -16.04 14.57 20.96
C PRO A 458 -16.10 13.11 20.45
N ASN A 459 -16.24 12.91 19.13
CA ASN A 459 -16.24 11.59 18.49
C ASN A 459 -14.85 11.16 18.00
N LEU A 460 -13.81 12.00 18.18
CA LEU A 460 -12.41 11.64 18.04
C LEU A 460 -11.98 10.76 19.21
N LYS A 461 -11.20 9.72 18.92
CA LYS A 461 -10.57 8.86 19.93
C LYS A 461 -9.07 9.00 19.89
N VAL A 462 -8.44 9.18 21.05
CA VAL A 462 -6.99 9.37 21.16
C VAL A 462 -6.42 8.20 21.94
N LEU A 463 -5.59 7.40 21.28
CA LEU A 463 -4.88 6.25 21.85
C LEU A 463 -3.41 6.62 22.06
N ILE A 464 -2.69 5.81 22.85
CA ILE A 464 -1.24 5.89 22.99
C ILE A 464 -0.59 4.57 22.56
N ALA A 465 0.42 4.65 21.71
CA ALA A 465 1.20 3.51 21.25
C ALA A 465 2.46 3.33 22.10
N VAL A 466 2.72 2.11 22.57
CA VAL A 466 3.91 1.78 23.37
C VAL A 466 4.91 1.00 22.52
N GLY A 467 6.13 1.51 22.43
CA GLY A 467 7.25 0.89 21.73
C GLY A 467 7.63 1.60 20.42
N GLY A 468 7.55 0.88 19.32
CA GLY A 468 8.03 1.31 18.01
C GLY A 468 9.53 1.05 17.80
N TRP A 469 9.99 1.22 16.56
CA TRP A 469 11.33 0.89 16.06
C TRP A 469 12.49 1.31 16.98
N MET A 470 12.44 2.52 17.55
CA MET A 470 13.49 3.04 18.43
C MET A 470 13.59 2.33 19.80
N MET A 471 12.49 1.76 20.31
CA MET A 471 12.53 0.95 21.53
C MET A 471 13.03 -0.48 21.24
N GLY A 472 12.78 -0.97 20.01
CA GLY A 472 13.21 -2.27 19.54
C GLY A 472 12.54 -3.45 20.26
N PRO A 473 12.99 -4.70 20.00
CA PRO A 473 12.30 -5.89 20.46
C PRO A 473 12.61 -6.28 21.91
N THR A 474 13.73 -5.81 22.47
CA THR A 474 14.27 -6.31 23.74
C THR A 474 13.36 -6.05 24.96
N PRO A 475 12.80 -4.85 25.16
CA PRO A 475 11.95 -4.59 26.33
C PRO A 475 10.66 -5.41 26.31
N PHE A 476 10.03 -5.59 25.13
CA PHE A 476 8.88 -6.48 24.99
C PHE A 476 9.25 -7.96 25.14
N LYS A 477 10.43 -8.40 24.69
CA LYS A 477 10.91 -9.77 24.94
C LYS A 477 11.08 -10.03 26.45
N GLN A 478 11.74 -9.12 27.17
CA GLN A 478 11.93 -9.22 28.62
C GLN A 478 10.63 -9.11 29.42
N LEU A 479 9.68 -8.29 28.96
CA LEU A 479 8.32 -8.20 29.50
C LEU A 479 7.59 -9.54 29.33
N THR A 480 7.64 -10.11 28.12
CA THR A 480 6.82 -11.29 27.78
C THR A 480 7.44 -12.63 28.17
N GLU A 481 8.73 -12.66 28.51
CA GLU A 481 9.42 -13.79 29.15
C GLU A 481 8.83 -14.24 30.49
N ASN A 482 7.99 -13.41 31.13
CA ASN A 482 7.43 -13.72 32.43
C ASN A 482 5.97 -13.27 32.54
N THR A 483 5.05 -14.19 32.79
CA THR A 483 3.60 -13.92 32.84
C THR A 483 3.20 -12.93 33.95
N TYR A 484 3.95 -12.87 35.06
CA TYR A 484 3.73 -11.86 36.10
C TYR A 484 4.11 -10.45 35.61
N ARG A 485 5.21 -10.31 34.84
CA ARG A 485 5.55 -9.03 34.18
C ARG A 485 4.48 -8.62 33.16
N GLN A 486 3.99 -9.56 32.33
CA GLN A 486 2.89 -9.30 31.39
C GLN A 486 1.68 -8.71 32.11
N THR A 487 1.19 -9.39 33.16
CA THR A 487 0.05 -8.95 33.97
C THR A 487 0.30 -7.61 34.65
N LEU A 488 1.50 -7.37 35.19
CA LEU A 488 1.87 -6.12 35.86
C LEU A 488 1.87 -4.93 34.89
N PHE A 489 2.47 -5.07 33.70
CA PHE A 489 2.40 -4.06 32.64
C PHE A 489 0.94 -3.72 32.29
N ILE A 490 0.09 -4.73 32.15
CA ILE A 490 -1.32 -4.55 31.76
C ILE A 490 -2.10 -3.76 32.81
N PHE A 491 -1.95 -4.08 34.11
CA PHE A 491 -2.59 -3.33 35.20
C PHE A 491 -2.14 -1.86 35.24
N ASN A 492 -0.82 -1.61 35.24
CA ASN A 492 -0.27 -0.25 35.26
C ASN A 492 -0.71 0.54 34.02
N THR A 493 -0.85 -0.13 32.87
CA THR A 493 -1.27 0.50 31.62
C THR A 493 -2.75 0.89 31.64
N ILE A 494 -3.63 0.03 32.18
CA ILE A 494 -5.05 0.40 32.37
C ILE A 494 -5.15 1.63 33.29
N GLU A 495 -4.40 1.68 34.39
CA GLU A 495 -4.35 2.85 35.27
C GLU A 495 -3.86 4.10 34.51
N PHE A 496 -2.75 4.00 33.77
CA PHE A 496 -2.19 5.11 32.99
C PHE A 496 -3.21 5.67 31.97
N LEU A 497 -3.85 4.81 31.17
CA LEU A 497 -4.86 5.24 30.19
C LEU A 497 -6.00 6.01 30.87
N ARG A 498 -6.57 5.44 31.95
CA ARG A 498 -7.70 6.04 32.67
C ARG A 498 -7.32 7.36 33.33
N LYS A 499 -6.13 7.43 33.95
CA LYS A 499 -5.59 8.63 34.61
C LYS A 499 -5.32 9.77 33.64
N LYS A 500 -4.83 9.47 32.44
CA LYS A 500 -4.59 10.47 31.37
C LYS A 500 -5.83 10.78 30.52
N GLY A 501 -6.82 9.89 30.47
CA GLY A 501 -8.00 10.04 29.61
C GLY A 501 -7.76 9.58 28.15
N PHE A 502 -6.75 8.75 27.91
CA PHE A 502 -6.58 8.05 26.64
C PHE A 502 -7.69 7.01 26.46
N ASP A 503 -8.20 6.89 25.22
CA ASP A 503 -9.30 6.01 24.87
C ASP A 503 -8.85 4.55 24.58
N GLY A 504 -7.54 4.28 24.56
CA GLY A 504 -7.00 2.95 24.29
C GLY A 504 -5.46 2.90 24.21
N LEU A 505 -4.95 1.68 24.17
CA LEU A 505 -3.54 1.32 24.04
C LEU A 505 -3.30 0.70 22.67
N ASP A 506 -2.19 1.07 22.04
CA ASP A 506 -1.54 0.29 20.97
C ASP A 506 -0.20 -0.31 21.48
N ILE A 507 0.17 -1.48 20.98
CA ILE A 507 1.36 -2.24 21.42
C ILE A 507 2.24 -2.52 20.20
N CYS A 508 3.30 -1.74 20.05
CA CYS A 508 4.16 -1.74 18.88
C CYS A 508 5.48 -2.47 19.17
N TRP A 509 5.44 -3.81 19.19
CA TRP A 509 6.64 -4.65 19.31
C TRP A 509 7.29 -4.87 17.93
N GLU A 510 8.36 -4.13 17.66
CA GLU A 510 9.16 -4.24 16.42
C GLU A 510 10.50 -4.97 16.67
N PHE A 511 10.68 -6.24 16.32
CA PHE A 511 9.67 -7.26 15.99
C PHE A 511 9.95 -8.52 16.82
N PRO A 512 8.94 -9.29 17.24
CA PRO A 512 9.14 -10.63 17.82
C PRO A 512 9.80 -11.55 16.79
N ARG A 513 10.86 -12.28 17.16
CA ARG A 513 11.62 -13.15 16.24
C ARG A 513 11.62 -14.60 16.68
N GLY A 514 11.32 -15.50 15.75
CA GLY A 514 11.19 -16.93 16.00
C GLY A 514 9.86 -17.32 16.65
N THR A 515 9.68 -18.62 16.88
CA THR A 515 8.45 -19.20 17.46
C THR A 515 8.19 -18.71 18.89
N GLU A 516 9.24 -18.58 19.70
CA GLU A 516 9.07 -18.26 21.11
C GLU A 516 8.55 -16.83 21.32
N ASP A 517 9.12 -15.83 20.64
CA ASP A 517 8.64 -14.44 20.72
C ASP A 517 7.25 -14.25 20.11
N ARG A 518 6.91 -15.02 19.06
CA ARG A 518 5.55 -15.08 18.50
C ARG A 518 4.55 -15.54 19.55
N ASP A 519 4.84 -16.64 20.25
CA ASP A 519 3.91 -17.24 21.23
C ASP A 519 3.81 -16.38 22.50
N ARG A 520 4.94 -15.77 22.91
CA ARG A 520 5.01 -14.74 23.97
C ARG A 520 4.22 -13.48 23.62
N TYR A 521 4.25 -12.99 22.37
CA TYR A 521 3.45 -11.84 21.94
C TYR A 521 1.95 -12.15 21.90
N VAL A 522 1.58 -13.34 21.40
CA VAL A 522 0.18 -13.81 21.45
C VAL A 522 -0.32 -13.92 22.89
N SER A 523 0.53 -14.34 23.84
CA SER A 523 0.20 -14.28 25.27
C SER A 523 -0.08 -12.84 25.73
N LEU A 524 0.84 -11.89 25.46
CA LEU A 524 0.69 -10.49 25.88
C LEU A 524 -0.63 -9.88 25.39
N ILE A 525 -0.91 -9.97 24.08
CA ILE A 525 -2.13 -9.40 23.49
C ILE A 525 -3.39 -10.08 24.05
N LYS A 526 -3.38 -11.41 24.22
CA LYS A 526 -4.50 -12.16 24.77
C LYS A 526 -4.78 -11.77 26.23
N VAL A 527 -3.75 -11.69 27.08
CA VAL A 527 -3.90 -11.32 28.49
C VAL A 527 -4.32 -9.85 28.62
N THR A 528 -3.79 -8.96 27.76
CA THR A 528 -4.22 -7.55 27.69
C THR A 528 -5.71 -7.45 27.37
N HIS A 529 -6.17 -8.10 26.29
CA HIS A 529 -7.58 -8.08 25.90
C HIS A 529 -8.52 -8.65 26.98
N ILE A 530 -8.09 -9.70 27.68
CA ILE A 530 -8.83 -10.28 28.82
C ILE A 530 -8.99 -9.24 29.93
N TYR A 531 -7.91 -8.65 30.44
CA TYR A 531 -8.00 -7.68 31.54
C TYR A 531 -8.71 -6.37 31.15
N TYR A 532 -8.63 -5.94 29.89
CA TYR A 532 -9.42 -4.81 29.40
C TYR A 532 -10.93 -5.12 29.36
N SER A 533 -11.30 -6.37 29.07
CA SER A 533 -12.71 -6.82 29.03
C SER A 533 -13.29 -7.12 30.41
N PHE A 534 -12.45 -7.37 31.43
CA PHE A 534 -12.88 -7.55 32.82
C PHE A 534 -12.84 -6.25 33.64
N ASN A 535 -11.95 -5.31 33.33
CA ASN A 535 -11.91 -3.97 33.95
C ASN A 535 -12.67 -2.91 33.11
N SER A 536 -13.61 -3.35 32.27
CA SER A 536 -14.62 -2.51 31.63
C SER A 536 -15.96 -2.65 32.36
N VAL A 537 -15.97 -2.18 33.62
CA VAL A 537 -17.14 -1.89 34.45
C VAL A 537 -17.06 -0.41 34.84
#